data_AF-A0A0G9JX05-F1
#
_entry.id   AF-A0A0G9JX05-F1
#
_cell.length_a   1.000
_cell.length_b   1.000
_cell.length_c   1.000
_cell.angle_alpha   90.00
_cell.angle_beta   90.00
_cell.angle_gamma   90.00
#
_symmetry.space_group_name_H-M   'P 1'
#
loop_
_entity.id
_entity.type
_entity.pdbx_description
1 polymer ?
#
loop_
_entity_poly.entity_id
_entity_poly.type
_entity_poly.pdbx_seq_one_letter_code
_entity_poly.pdbx_strand_id
1 'polypeptide(L)' 'STIITSQLPVKDWYGYLQNNTVADAILDRVVHSSHRIEIEGDSLRPKYSNLNQKFENN' A
#
# COMPACT_ATOMS: atom_id res chain seq x y z
N SER A 1 -17.01 -6.46 1.90
CA SER A 1 -15.58 -6.66 1.62
C SER A 1 -14.84 -5.35 1.79
N THR A 2 -13.59 -5.39 2.28
CA THR A 2 -12.78 -4.20 2.57
C THR A 2 -11.43 -4.35 1.86
N ILE A 3 -10.97 -3.30 1.19
CA ILE A 3 -9.64 -3.24 0.56
C ILE A 3 -8.79 -2.24 1.33
N ILE A 4 -7.56 -2.64 1.65
CA ILE A 4 -6.59 -1.82 2.35
C ILE A 4 -5.32 -1.80 1.52
N THR A 5 -4.74 -0.62 1.36
CA THR A 5 -3.46 -0.42 0.68
C THR A 5 -2.44 0.14 1.66
N SER A 6 -1.18 -0.26 1.50
CA SER A 6 -0.09 0.17 2.35
C SER A 6 1.17 0.36 1.50
N GLN A 7 1.97 1.34 1.90
CA GLN A 7 3.33 1.56 1.35
C GLN A 7 4.37 0.69 2.05
N LEU A 8 4.00 0.04 3.16
CA LEU A 8 4.84 -0.85 3.96
C LEU A 8 4.33 -2.29 3.86
N PRO A 9 5.22 -3.28 3.72
CA PRO A 9 4.83 -4.68 3.75
C PRO A 9 4.32 -5.04 5.15
N VAL A 10 3.39 -6.01 5.23
CA VAL A 10 2.68 -6.36 6.46
C VAL A 10 3.61 -6.73 7.62
N LYS A 11 4.75 -7.36 7.31
CA LYS A 11 5.79 -7.74 8.30
C LYS A 11 6.33 -6.54 9.10
N ASP A 12 6.33 -5.35 8.50
CA ASP A 12 6.89 -4.15 9.12
C ASP A 12 5.83 -3.36 9.92
N TRP A 13 4.54 -3.76 9.82
CA TRP A 13 3.45 -3.06 10.51
C TRP A 13 3.57 -3.13 12.01
N TYR A 14 4.01 -4.26 12.57
CA TYR A 14 4.12 -4.42 14.02
C TYR A 14 5.09 -3.40 14.64
N GLY A 15 6.24 -3.17 14.00
CA GLY A 15 7.20 -2.17 14.46
C GLY A 15 6.78 -0.73 14.15
N TYR A 16 6.03 -0.53 13.07
CA TYR A 16 5.53 0.80 12.69
C TYR A 16 4.39 1.29 13.60
N LEU A 17 3.50 0.37 13.97
CA LEU A 17 2.43 0.61 14.93
C LEU A 17 3.06 0.59 16.33
N GLN A 18 3.46 1.76 16.82
CA GLN A 18 4.14 1.98 18.12
C GLN A 18 3.32 1.55 19.37
N ASN A 19 2.27 0.76 19.19
CA ASN A 19 1.44 0.17 20.22
C ASN A 19 1.18 -1.30 19.90
N ASN A 20 1.82 -2.18 20.67
CA ASN A 20 1.77 -3.63 20.50
C ASN A 20 0.33 -4.18 20.53
N THR A 21 -0.52 -3.68 21.44
CA THR A 21 -1.91 -4.14 21.57
C THR A 21 -2.74 -3.81 20.33
N VAL A 22 -2.52 -2.63 19.74
CA VAL A 22 -3.20 -2.22 18.50
C VAL A 22 -2.65 -2.99 17.31
N ALA A 23 -1.33 -3.20 17.26
CA ALA A 23 -0.69 -3.98 16.21
C ALA A 23 -1.24 -5.42 16.17
N ASP A 24 -1.29 -6.10 17.32
CA ASP A 24 -1.88 -7.43 17.45
C ASP A 24 -3.33 -7.44 16.99
N ALA A 25 -4.17 -6.52 17.48
CA ALA A 25 -5.58 -6.46 17.09
C ALA A 25 -5.81 -6.22 15.59
N ILE A 26 -4.94 -5.43 14.93
CA ILE A 26 -5.02 -5.18 13.49
C ILE A 26 -4.57 -6.41 12.71
N LEU A 27 -3.46 -7.05 13.07
CA LEU A 27 -2.98 -8.27 12.41
C LEU A 27 -4.01 -9.39 12.50
N ASP A 28 -4.63 -9.56 13.66
CA ASP A 28 -5.63 -10.60 13.88
C ASP A 28 -6.92 -10.37 13.07
N ARG A 29 -7.39 -9.11 12.99
CA ARG A 29 -8.66 -8.80 12.31
C ARG A 29 -8.52 -8.59 10.81
N VAL A 30 -7.46 -7.89 10.40
CA VAL A 30 -7.27 -7.46 9.02
C VAL A 30 -6.47 -8.50 8.24
N VAL A 31 -5.35 -8.96 8.80
CA VAL A 31 -4.38 -9.75 8.02
C VAL A 31 -4.77 -11.23 7.99
N HIS A 32 -5.25 -11.78 9.10
CA HIS A 32 -5.54 -13.21 9.25
C HIS A 32 -6.41 -13.82 8.13
N SER A 33 -7.44 -13.09 7.68
CA SER A 33 -8.36 -13.55 6.63
C SER A 33 -8.18 -12.84 5.28
N SER A 34 -7.13 -12.03 5.13
CA SER A 34 -6.89 -11.25 3.91
C SER A 34 -6.25 -12.06 2.78
N HIS A 35 -6.65 -11.74 1.54
CA HIS A 35 -5.84 -12.02 0.37
C HIS A 35 -4.79 -10.93 0.23
N ARG A 36 -3.52 -11.32 0.23
CA ARG A 36 -2.37 -10.41 0.17
C ARG A 36 -1.82 -10.38 -1.24
N ILE A 37 -1.61 -9.17 -1.75
CA ILE A 37 -1.00 -8.91 -3.05
C ILE A 37 0.10 -7.89 -2.81
N GLU A 38 1.35 -8.31 -2.96
CA GLU A 38 2.50 -7.41 -2.94
C GLU A 38 2.67 -6.85 -4.36
N ILE A 39 2.70 -5.52 -4.46
CA ILE A 39 2.81 -4.82 -5.75
C ILE A 39 4.23 -4.28 -5.86
N GLU A 40 4.89 -4.64 -6.95
CA GLU A 40 6.25 -4.20 -7.27
C GLU A 40 6.25 -3.33 -8.53
N GLY A 41 7.28 -2.50 -8.67
CA GLY A 41 7.51 -1.66 -9.84
C GLY A 41 7.62 -0.18 -9.52
N ASP A 42 8.03 0.60 -10.52
CA ASP A 42 8.24 2.04 -10.38
C ASP A 42 6.92 2.79 -10.29
N SER A 43 6.97 3.99 -9.70
CA SER A 43 5.82 4.88 -9.65
C SER A 43 5.31 5.16 -11.07
N LEU A 44 4.01 4.99 -11.28
CA LEU A 44 3.37 5.36 -12.55
C LEU A 44 3.15 6.88 -12.67
N ARG A 45 3.33 7.65 -11.59
CA ARG A 45 3.09 9.11 -11.59
C ARG A 45 3.92 9.85 -12.66
N PRO A 46 5.24 9.62 -12.80
CA PRO A 46 6.05 10.25 -13.85
C PRO A 46 5.62 9.84 -15.27
N LYS A 47 5.15 8.59 -15.44
CA LYS A 47 4.66 8.11 -16.74
C LYS A 47 3.45 8.92 -17.20
N TYR A 48 2.52 9.22 -16.30
CA TYR A 48 1.32 10.00 -16.62
C TYR A 48 1.59 11.51 -16.71
N SER A 49 2.52 12.07 -15.92
CA SER A 49 2.89 13.49 -16.06
C SER A 49 3.48 13.77 -17.45
N ASN A 50 4.36 12.90 -17.93
CA ASN A 50 5.01 13.04 -19.24
C ASN A 50 4.02 12.80 -20.40
N LEU A 51 3.01 11.96 -20.20
CA LEU A 51 1.92 11.77 -21.16
C LEU A 51 1.07 13.04 -21.28
N ASN A 52 0.64 13.63 -20.17
CA ASN A 52 -0.17 14.85 -20.18
C ASN A 52 0.57 16.01 -20.86
N GLN A 53 1.87 16.18 -20.60
CA GLN A 53 2.68 17.19 -21.27
C GLN A 53 2.77 16.96 -22.79
N LYS A 54 2.79 15.70 -23.25
CA LYS A 54 2.75 15.38 -24.69
C LYS A 54 1.39 15.66 -25.35
N PHE A 55 0.30 15.55 -24.60
CA PHE A 55 -1.04 15.89 -25.09
C PHE A 55 -1.25 17.40 -25.18
N GLU A 56 -0.74 18.19 -24.22
CA GLU A 56 -0.86 19.66 -24.28
C GLU A 56 0.05 20.31 -25.33
N ASN A 57 1.11 19.62 -25.76
CA ASN A 57 2.05 20.10 -26.77
C ASN A 57 1.73 19.66 -28.22
N ASN A 58 0.56 19.04 -28.47
CA ASN A 58 0.02 18.73 -29.81
C ASN A 58 -1.25 19.52 -30.08
#